data_AF-A0A2V7WN36-F1
#
_entry.id   AF-A0A2V7WN36-F1
#
_cell.length_a   1.000
_cell.length_b   1.000
_cell.length_c   1.000
_cell.angle_alpha   90.00
_cell.angle_beta   90.00
_cell.angle_gamma   90.00
#
_symmetry.space_group_name_H-M   'P 1'
#
loop_
_entity.id
_entity.type
_entity.pdbx_description
1 polymer ?
#
loop_
_entity_poly.entity_id
_entity_poly.type
_entity_poly.pdbx_seq_one_letter_code
_entity_poly.pdbx_strand_id
1 'polypeptide(L)'
;HELYYAWPPGSGPNPYTDRWWAGSGAYFDLRSNALRPDGWTSADAAGLPILAGLVRYDEVVQQGAINHALRFTVRATQRGYIHPATHYASSTTDPSYPPMGLRLRMKGSYSCATYSPEVQVICTALKRYGMYVADNGSDWFVSGAHDPRWNDSNLGDLKKVPGNAFEAVDTGPILH
;
A
#
# COMPACT_ATOMS: atom_id res chain seq x y z
N HIS A 1 6.89 9.94 -11.49
CA HIS A 1 7.57 8.63 -11.59
C HIS A 1 7.97 8.24 -10.18
N GLU A 2 8.07 6.94 -9.91
CA GLU A 2 8.48 6.37 -8.62
C GLU A 2 9.74 5.55 -8.84
N LEU A 3 10.68 5.57 -7.88
CA LEU A 3 11.98 4.91 -7.99
C LEU A 3 12.13 3.88 -6.87
N TYR A 4 12.71 2.73 -7.21
CA TYR A 4 13.08 1.71 -6.25
C TYR A 4 14.59 1.71 -6.02
N TYR A 5 14.99 1.53 -4.76
CA TYR A 5 16.39 1.34 -4.37
C TYR A 5 17.30 2.45 -4.92
N ALA A 6 16.90 3.69 -4.64
CA ALA A 6 17.57 4.89 -5.12
C ALA A 6 18.63 5.38 -4.13
N TRP A 7 19.81 5.67 -4.64
CA TRP A 7 20.98 6.03 -3.83
C TRP A 7 21.69 7.26 -4.41
N PRO A 8 22.06 8.24 -3.57
CA PRO A 8 22.88 9.36 -4.01
C PRO A 8 24.29 8.90 -4.39
N PRO A 9 25.03 9.72 -5.17
CA PRO A 9 26.40 9.41 -5.53
C PRO A 9 27.28 9.12 -4.29
N GLY A 10 28.13 8.09 -4.37
CA GLY A 10 29.09 7.74 -3.31
C GLY A 10 28.47 7.15 -2.04
N SER A 11 27.22 6.68 -2.10
CA SER A 11 26.53 6.10 -0.94
C SER A 11 25.94 4.71 -1.23
N GLY A 12 25.94 3.86 -0.21
CA GLY A 12 25.35 2.53 -0.27
C GLY A 12 25.88 1.68 -1.45
N PRO A 13 25.02 1.00 -2.21
CA PRO A 13 25.36 0.18 -3.36
C PRO A 13 25.48 0.98 -4.67
N ASN A 14 25.40 2.32 -4.65
CA ASN A 14 25.52 3.11 -5.87
C ASN A 14 26.91 2.94 -6.49
N PRO A 15 27.05 2.43 -7.72
CA PRO A 15 28.35 2.26 -8.36
C PRO A 15 28.94 3.58 -8.89
N TYR A 16 28.19 4.69 -8.84
CA TYR A 16 28.60 6.00 -9.34
C TYR A 16 28.89 6.99 -8.21
N THR A 17 29.85 7.87 -8.45
CA THR A 17 30.25 8.96 -7.53
C THR A 17 29.80 10.34 -8.00
N ASP A 18 29.25 10.45 -9.22
CA ASP A 18 28.84 11.69 -9.87
C ASP A 18 27.34 11.78 -10.17
N ARG A 19 26.58 10.70 -9.99
CA ARG A 19 25.13 10.65 -10.27
C ARG A 19 24.36 9.74 -9.33
N TRP A 20 23.05 10.00 -9.28
CA TRP A 20 22.09 9.11 -8.64
C TRP A 20 21.99 7.79 -9.41
N TRP A 21 21.74 6.72 -8.68
CA TRP A 21 21.41 5.41 -9.23
C TRP A 21 20.13 4.89 -8.60
N ALA A 22 19.31 4.20 -9.39
CA ALA A 22 18.13 3.50 -8.93
C ALA A 22 18.10 2.11 -9.57
N GLY A 23 17.63 1.10 -8.83
CA GLY A 23 17.49 -0.25 -9.34
C GLY A 23 16.40 -0.35 -10.41
N SER A 24 15.32 0.44 -10.27
CA SER A 24 14.26 0.56 -11.27
C SER A 24 13.46 1.85 -11.09
N GLY A 25 12.62 2.15 -12.09
CA GLY A 25 11.67 3.25 -12.04
C GLY A 25 10.36 2.91 -12.75
N ALA A 26 9.26 3.49 -12.27
CA ALA A 26 7.93 3.32 -12.84
C ALA A 26 7.25 4.68 -13.08
N TYR A 27 6.48 4.76 -14.16
CA TYR A 27 5.65 5.92 -14.49
C TYR A 27 4.17 5.52 -14.41
N PHE A 28 3.36 6.42 -13.86
CA PHE A 28 1.93 6.30 -13.71
C PHE A 28 1.28 7.62 -14.17
N ASP A 29 0.29 7.56 -15.05
CA ASP A 29 -0.56 8.72 -15.34
C ASP A 29 -1.68 8.76 -14.30
N LEU A 30 -1.61 9.71 -13.37
CA LEU A 30 -2.58 9.87 -12.28
C LEU A 30 -3.98 10.30 -12.75
N ARG A 31 -4.16 10.53 -14.06
CA ARG A 31 -5.46 10.83 -14.68
C ARG A 31 -6.10 9.59 -15.33
N SER A 32 -5.43 8.43 -15.26
CA SER A 32 -5.88 7.20 -15.87
C SER A 32 -5.89 6.05 -14.87
N ASN A 33 -6.82 5.12 -15.07
CA ASN A 33 -6.86 3.83 -14.37
C ASN A 33 -6.23 2.71 -15.20
N ALA A 34 -5.53 3.03 -16.28
CA ALA A 34 -4.82 2.05 -17.09
C ALA A 34 -3.79 1.32 -16.22
N LEU A 35 -3.87 -0.01 -16.22
CA LEU A 35 -2.93 -0.86 -15.50
C LEU A 35 -1.58 -0.88 -16.21
N ARG A 36 -0.54 -1.23 -15.45
CA ARG A 36 0.74 -1.62 -16.04
C ARG A 36 0.56 -2.95 -16.79
N PRO A 37 1.42 -3.28 -17.76
CA PRO A 37 1.39 -4.58 -18.39
C PRO A 37 1.55 -5.70 -17.35
N ASP A 38 0.86 -6.82 -17.57
CA ASP A 38 0.97 -7.99 -16.70
C ASP A 38 2.41 -8.49 -16.60
N GLY A 39 2.81 -8.88 -15.39
CA GLY A 39 4.17 -9.26 -15.04
C GLY A 39 5.11 -8.08 -14.74
N TRP A 40 4.69 -6.82 -14.90
CA TRP A 40 5.55 -5.67 -14.62
C TRP A 40 5.45 -5.20 -13.16
N THR A 41 6.56 -5.28 -12.44
CA THR A 41 6.69 -4.63 -11.12
C THR A 41 6.74 -3.10 -11.21
N SER A 42 6.73 -2.40 -10.07
CA SER A 42 7.00 -0.98 -9.93
C SER A 42 7.99 -0.74 -8.77
N ALA A 43 7.98 0.45 -8.15
CA ALA A 43 8.62 0.64 -6.85
C ALA A 43 7.89 -0.08 -5.71
N ASP A 44 6.68 -0.54 -5.99
CA ASP A 44 5.81 -1.40 -5.19
C ASP A 44 5.82 -2.81 -5.79
N ALA A 45 6.00 -3.85 -4.98
CA ALA A 45 6.16 -5.21 -5.47
C ALA A 45 4.95 -5.73 -6.26
N ALA A 46 3.73 -5.26 -5.96
CA ALA A 46 2.51 -5.63 -6.68
C ALA A 46 2.37 -4.93 -8.06
N GLY A 47 3.28 -4.01 -8.40
CA GLY A 47 3.19 -3.17 -9.59
C GLY A 47 2.23 -1.98 -9.43
N LEU A 48 1.82 -1.67 -8.19
CA LEU A 48 0.92 -0.55 -7.91
C LEU A 48 1.68 0.79 -7.83
N PRO A 49 1.01 1.93 -8.00
CA PRO A 49 1.57 3.23 -7.63
C PRO A 49 1.60 3.38 -6.09
N ILE A 50 2.77 3.69 -5.52
CA ILE A 50 2.91 3.92 -4.07
C ILE A 50 2.09 5.13 -3.66
N LEU A 51 2.31 6.29 -4.31
CA LEU A 51 1.76 7.58 -3.87
C LEU A 51 0.23 7.55 -3.76
N ALA A 52 -0.45 6.92 -4.72
CA ALA A 52 -1.90 6.84 -4.75
C ALA A 52 -2.49 5.91 -3.67
N GLY A 53 -1.66 5.10 -3.01
CA GLY A 53 -2.07 4.23 -1.90
C GLY A 53 -1.67 4.73 -0.51
N LEU A 54 -1.00 5.88 -0.40
CA LEU A 54 -0.54 6.42 0.88
C LEU A 54 -1.65 7.15 1.63
N VAL A 55 -1.62 7.07 2.97
CA VAL A 55 -2.34 8.01 3.84
C VAL A 55 -1.66 9.38 3.80
N ARG A 56 -2.39 10.46 3.46
CA ARG A 56 -1.78 11.80 3.35
C ARG A 56 -2.38 12.81 4.34
N TYR A 57 -1.52 13.72 4.82
CA TYR A 57 -1.87 14.68 5.87
C TYR A 57 -2.97 15.65 5.43
N ASP A 58 -2.87 16.16 4.21
CA ASP A 58 -3.86 17.03 3.59
C ASP A 58 -5.24 16.36 3.52
N GLU A 59 -5.30 15.08 3.18
CA GLU A 59 -6.56 14.33 3.13
C GLU A 59 -7.14 14.10 4.52
N VAL A 60 -6.32 13.68 5.47
CA VAL A 60 -6.78 13.30 6.81
C VAL A 60 -7.11 14.51 7.66
N VAL A 61 -6.23 15.49 7.72
CA VAL A 61 -6.32 16.60 8.69
C VAL A 61 -6.98 17.83 8.08
N GLN A 62 -6.72 18.15 6.81
CA GLN A 62 -7.28 19.36 6.20
C GLN A 62 -8.63 19.10 5.52
N GLN A 63 -8.78 17.97 4.82
CA GLN A 63 -10.01 17.62 4.10
C GLN A 63 -10.95 16.75 4.93
N GLY A 64 -10.43 16.02 5.92
CA GLY A 64 -11.21 15.09 6.75
C GLY A 64 -11.72 13.85 6.02
N ALA A 65 -11.17 13.54 4.84
CA ALA A 65 -11.58 12.41 4.02
C ALA A 65 -10.46 11.93 3.10
N ILE A 66 -10.23 10.62 3.07
CA ILE A 66 -9.42 9.96 2.05
C ILE A 66 -10.38 9.29 1.06
N ASN A 67 -10.21 9.58 -0.23
CA ASN A 67 -11.15 9.18 -1.30
C ASN A 67 -10.62 8.06 -2.21
N HIS A 68 -9.69 7.26 -1.71
CA HIS A 68 -9.09 6.15 -2.44
C HIS A 68 -8.82 4.96 -1.52
N ALA A 69 -8.51 3.81 -2.12
CA ALA A 69 -8.04 2.64 -1.38
C ALA A 69 -6.59 2.86 -0.95
N LEU A 70 -6.21 2.29 0.19
CA LEU A 70 -4.86 2.37 0.71
C LEU A 70 -4.01 1.20 0.25
N ARG A 71 -2.69 1.29 0.44
CA ARG A 71 -1.78 0.15 0.33
C ARG A 71 -1.32 -0.31 1.70
N PHE A 72 -1.05 -1.60 1.84
CA PHE A 72 -0.44 -2.17 3.03
C PHE A 72 0.45 -3.36 2.69
N THR A 73 1.26 -3.79 3.67
CA THR A 73 2.14 -4.96 3.51
C THR A 73 1.72 -6.13 4.39
N VAL A 74 2.15 -7.31 3.96
CA VAL A 74 2.04 -8.58 4.70
C VAL A 74 3.39 -9.26 4.71
N ARG A 75 3.67 -10.16 5.65
CA ARG A 75 4.97 -10.85 5.72
C ARG A 75 5.31 -11.68 4.49
N ALA A 76 4.31 -12.27 3.85
CA ALA A 76 4.49 -13.18 2.74
C ALA A 76 3.20 -13.26 1.91
N THR A 77 3.38 -13.48 0.62
CA THR A 77 2.32 -13.60 -0.39
C THR A 77 2.51 -14.87 -1.21
N GLN A 78 1.46 -15.32 -1.89
CA GLN A 78 1.55 -16.38 -2.88
C GLN A 78 2.09 -15.86 -4.23
N ARG A 79 2.54 -16.77 -5.10
CA ARG A 79 2.96 -16.52 -6.48
C ARG A 79 1.74 -16.27 -7.36
N GLY A 80 1.02 -15.19 -7.07
CA GLY A 80 -0.16 -14.78 -7.82
C GLY A 80 -0.60 -13.37 -7.42
N TYR A 81 -1.37 -12.74 -8.30
CA TYR A 81 -1.90 -11.40 -8.09
C TYR A 81 -3.35 -11.28 -8.57
N ILE A 82 -4.10 -10.33 -8.00
CA ILE A 82 -5.43 -9.95 -8.46
C ILE A 82 -5.36 -8.49 -8.91
N HIS A 83 -5.94 -8.16 -10.05
CA HIS A 83 -6.01 -6.77 -10.50
C HIS A 83 -6.66 -5.85 -9.42
N PRO A 84 -6.13 -4.63 -9.23
CA PRO A 84 -5.23 -3.90 -10.12
C PRO A 84 -3.74 -4.20 -9.96
N ALA A 85 -3.34 -5.13 -9.08
CA ALA A 85 -1.96 -5.61 -9.10
C ALA A 85 -1.66 -6.31 -10.44
N THR A 86 -0.40 -6.24 -10.86
CA THR A 86 0.07 -6.76 -12.15
C THR A 86 1.28 -7.67 -11.97
N HIS A 87 1.77 -7.83 -10.74
CA HIS A 87 2.97 -8.58 -10.43
C HIS A 87 2.88 -9.23 -9.03
N TYR A 88 3.66 -10.27 -8.80
CA TYR A 88 3.84 -10.96 -7.52
C TYR A 88 5.32 -10.99 -7.13
N ALA A 89 5.64 -10.98 -5.84
CA ALA A 89 7.04 -11.06 -5.36
C ALA A 89 7.28 -12.29 -4.49
N SER A 90 6.87 -13.46 -4.98
CA SER A 90 6.96 -14.71 -4.25
C SER A 90 7.13 -15.91 -5.18
N SER A 91 7.73 -16.98 -4.67
CA SER A 91 7.81 -18.29 -5.32
C SER A 91 6.86 -19.33 -4.72
N THR A 92 6.18 -19.03 -3.60
CA THR A 92 5.28 -20.00 -2.95
C THR A 92 3.96 -20.13 -3.70
N THR A 93 3.46 -21.35 -3.89
CA THR A 93 2.14 -21.61 -4.49
C THR A 93 1.10 -22.03 -3.45
N ASP A 94 1.42 -21.86 -2.16
CA ASP A 94 0.52 -22.19 -1.06
C ASP A 94 -0.65 -21.20 -1.00
N PRO A 95 -1.91 -21.64 -1.21
CA PRO A 95 -3.08 -20.78 -1.26
C PRO A 95 -3.46 -20.17 0.09
N SER A 96 -2.82 -20.58 1.19
CA SER A 96 -3.01 -19.95 2.51
C SER A 96 -2.38 -18.56 2.62
N TYR A 97 -1.46 -18.21 1.70
CA TYR A 97 -0.89 -16.87 1.61
C TYR A 97 -1.74 -15.98 0.69
N PRO A 98 -1.94 -14.69 1.05
CA PRO A 98 -2.69 -13.78 0.20
C PRO A 98 -1.96 -13.52 -1.13
N PRO A 99 -2.66 -13.35 -2.25
CA PRO A 99 -2.06 -12.85 -3.48
C PRO A 99 -1.79 -11.34 -3.37
N MET A 100 -0.85 -10.83 -4.17
CA MET A 100 -0.72 -9.39 -4.35
C MET A 100 -2.03 -8.82 -4.93
N GLY A 101 -2.37 -7.58 -4.56
CA GLY A 101 -3.63 -6.95 -4.97
C GLY A 101 -4.89 -7.49 -4.28
N LEU A 102 -4.79 -8.47 -3.36
CA LEU A 102 -5.93 -8.85 -2.52
C LEU A 102 -6.47 -7.61 -1.81
N ARG A 103 -7.77 -7.36 -1.97
CA ARG A 103 -8.45 -6.24 -1.32
C ARG A 103 -9.03 -6.66 0.01
N LEU A 104 -8.57 -6.01 1.08
CA LEU A 104 -9.17 -6.12 2.40
C LEU A 104 -9.98 -4.86 2.71
N ARG A 105 -11.18 -5.03 3.25
CA ARG A 105 -12.06 -3.93 3.64
C ARG A 105 -12.38 -4.05 5.13
N MET A 106 -12.38 -2.92 5.83
CA MET A 106 -12.81 -2.91 7.23
C MET A 106 -14.32 -3.13 7.30
N LYS A 107 -14.76 -4.02 8.19
CA LYS A 107 -16.18 -4.31 8.41
C LYS A 107 -16.91 -3.04 8.85
N GLY A 108 -18.10 -2.81 8.29
CA GLY A 108 -18.92 -1.65 8.64
C GLY A 108 -19.25 -1.59 10.14
N SER A 109 -19.43 -2.76 10.77
CA SER A 109 -19.74 -2.93 12.18
C SER A 109 -18.58 -2.66 13.14
N TYR A 110 -17.33 -2.62 12.66
CA TYR A 110 -16.19 -2.35 13.53
C TYR A 110 -16.16 -0.87 13.92
N SER A 111 -16.14 -0.56 15.22
CA SER A 111 -16.15 0.83 15.70
C SER A 111 -14.75 1.38 15.89
N CYS A 112 -14.49 2.55 15.31
CA CYS A 112 -13.28 3.33 15.56
C CYS A 112 -13.55 4.58 16.41
N ALA A 113 -14.73 4.70 17.01
CA ALA A 113 -15.17 5.93 17.70
C ALA A 113 -14.27 6.34 18.87
N THR A 114 -13.52 5.39 19.44
CA THR A 114 -12.58 5.62 20.55
C THR A 114 -11.17 6.00 20.10
N TYR A 115 -10.91 6.01 18.79
CA TYR A 115 -9.59 6.37 18.25
C TYR A 115 -9.48 7.86 18.00
N SER A 116 -8.24 8.32 17.84
CA SER A 116 -7.90 9.69 17.50
C SER A 116 -8.60 10.15 16.21
N PRO A 117 -8.94 11.44 16.08
CA PRO A 117 -9.68 11.97 14.92
C PRO A 117 -9.10 11.55 13.57
N GLU A 118 -7.77 11.56 13.44
CA GLU A 118 -7.06 11.16 12.22
C GLU A 118 -7.32 9.69 11.87
N VAL A 119 -7.30 8.82 12.87
CA VAL A 119 -7.55 7.38 12.68
C VAL A 119 -9.03 7.10 12.38
N GLN A 120 -9.96 7.93 12.85
CA GLN A 120 -11.37 7.82 12.46
C GLN A 120 -11.56 8.10 10.95
N VAL A 121 -10.84 9.08 10.40
CA VAL A 121 -10.84 9.35 8.95
C VAL A 121 -10.25 8.17 8.17
N ILE A 122 -9.12 7.62 8.63
CA ILE A 122 -8.50 6.43 8.03
C ILE A 122 -9.45 5.23 8.09
N CYS A 123 -10.10 4.97 9.23
CA CYS A 123 -11.11 3.91 9.35
C CYS A 123 -12.27 4.09 8.37
N THR A 124 -12.73 5.33 8.17
CA THR A 124 -13.79 5.63 7.20
C THR A 124 -13.36 5.25 5.79
N ALA A 125 -12.12 5.54 5.41
CA ALA A 125 -11.55 5.14 4.13
C ALA A 125 -11.39 3.61 4.01
N LEU A 126 -10.89 2.94 5.05
CA LEU A 126 -10.76 1.49 5.09
C LEU A 126 -12.10 0.76 5.01
N LYS A 127 -13.18 1.35 5.53
CA LYS A 127 -14.54 0.81 5.39
C LYS A 127 -15.10 1.02 3.99
N ARG A 128 -14.86 2.19 3.39
CA ARG A 128 -15.45 2.55 2.09
C ARG A 128 -14.68 1.98 0.91
N TYR A 129 -13.36 2.11 0.94
CA TYR A 129 -12.46 1.77 -0.16
C TYR A 129 -11.55 0.59 0.18
N GLY A 130 -11.31 0.28 1.46
CA GLY A 130 -10.40 -0.80 1.83
C GLY A 130 -8.95 -0.51 1.46
N MET A 131 -8.16 -1.57 1.37
CA MET A 131 -6.73 -1.52 1.09
C MET A 131 -6.25 -2.75 0.32
N TYR A 132 -5.16 -2.60 -0.42
CA TYR A 132 -4.57 -3.65 -1.25
C TYR A 132 -3.27 -4.18 -0.64
N VAL A 133 -3.09 -5.50 -0.68
CA VAL A 133 -1.80 -6.16 -0.44
C VAL A 133 -0.83 -5.71 -1.53
N ALA A 134 0.18 -4.94 -1.15
CA ALA A 134 1.04 -4.26 -2.13
C ALA A 134 2.49 -4.78 -2.09
N ASP A 135 2.94 -5.26 -0.94
CA ASP A 135 4.32 -5.71 -0.79
C ASP A 135 4.48 -6.74 0.33
N ASN A 136 5.62 -7.43 0.29
CA ASN A 136 6.10 -8.27 1.36
C ASN A 136 6.90 -7.41 2.36
N GLY A 137 6.39 -7.28 3.58
CA GLY A 137 6.93 -6.40 4.62
C GLY A 137 6.41 -6.78 6.00
N SER A 138 6.16 -5.80 6.86
CA SER A 138 5.52 -6.07 8.15
C SER A 138 4.02 -6.33 7.97
N ASP A 139 3.47 -7.28 8.74
CA ASP A 139 2.03 -7.56 8.71
C ASP A 139 1.20 -6.32 9.11
N TRP A 140 0.11 -6.07 8.38
CA TRP A 140 -0.85 -5.01 8.64
C TRP A 140 -0.26 -3.59 8.63
N PHE A 141 0.87 -3.39 7.94
CA PHE A 141 1.54 -2.10 7.91
C PHE A 141 0.96 -1.21 6.80
N VAL A 142 0.16 -0.22 7.19
CA VAL A 142 -0.37 0.83 6.30
C VAL A 142 0.63 1.97 6.21
N SER A 143 0.96 2.40 4.99
CA SER A 143 1.96 3.44 4.74
C SER A 143 1.32 4.83 4.62
N GLY A 144 1.96 5.83 5.23
CA GLY A 144 1.61 7.24 5.09
C GLY A 144 2.68 8.03 4.34
N ALA A 145 2.29 9.13 3.72
CA ALA A 145 3.22 10.12 3.20
C ALA A 145 3.89 10.86 4.37
N HIS A 146 5.20 11.04 4.28
CA HIS A 146 5.94 11.81 5.28
C HIS A 146 5.44 13.26 5.31
N ASP A 147 5.09 13.72 6.50
CA ASP A 147 4.76 15.11 6.78
C ASP A 147 5.16 15.43 8.24
N PRO A 148 5.94 16.49 8.48
CA PRO A 148 6.40 16.82 9.84
C PRO A 148 5.26 17.28 10.78
N ARG A 149 4.06 17.54 10.24
CA ARG A 149 2.89 17.98 11.02
C ARG A 149 2.07 16.83 11.57
N TRP A 150 2.42 15.58 11.25
CA TRP A 150 1.76 14.42 11.82
C TRP A 150 1.92 14.37 13.34
N ASN A 151 0.87 13.92 14.01
CA ASN A 151 0.96 13.50 15.40
C ASN A 151 1.08 11.97 15.43
N ASP A 152 2.31 11.48 15.61
CA ASP A 152 2.60 10.05 15.63
C ASP A 152 1.91 9.30 16.78
N SER A 153 1.61 9.99 17.89
CA SER A 153 0.85 9.38 19.00
C SER A 153 -0.56 9.04 18.57
N ASN A 154 -1.22 9.94 17.83
CA ASN A 154 -2.57 9.73 17.29
C ASN A 154 -2.58 8.58 16.27
N LEU A 155 -1.61 8.57 15.35
CA LEU A 155 -1.47 7.51 14.35
C LEU A 155 -1.19 6.13 14.97
N GLY A 156 -0.62 6.10 16.18
CA GLY A 156 -0.40 4.88 16.97
C GLY A 156 -1.68 4.07 17.23
N ASP A 157 -2.86 4.70 17.24
CA ASP A 157 -4.15 3.99 17.42
C ASP A 157 -4.42 2.97 16.30
N LEU A 158 -3.88 3.18 15.10
CA LEU A 158 -4.07 2.26 13.99
C LEU A 158 -3.52 0.85 14.29
N LYS A 159 -2.49 0.76 15.14
CA LYS A 159 -1.89 -0.52 15.60
C LYS A 159 -2.84 -1.33 16.49
N LYS A 160 -3.89 -0.72 17.02
CA LYS A 160 -4.90 -1.38 17.87
C LYS A 160 -5.98 -2.08 17.03
N VAL A 161 -6.03 -1.84 15.71
CA VAL A 161 -7.01 -2.46 14.82
C VAL A 161 -6.60 -3.92 14.56
N PRO A 162 -7.41 -4.91 14.96
CA PRO A 162 -7.08 -6.31 14.75
C PRO A 162 -7.39 -6.73 13.30
N GLY A 163 -6.69 -7.73 12.80
CA GLY A 163 -6.95 -8.28 11.46
C GLY A 163 -8.37 -8.80 11.26
N ASN A 164 -9.03 -9.29 12.32
CA ASN A 164 -10.41 -9.75 12.26
C ASN A 164 -11.45 -8.60 12.13
N ALA A 165 -11.02 -7.34 12.21
CA ALA A 165 -11.82 -6.18 11.84
C ALA A 165 -12.04 -6.08 10.32
N PHE A 166 -11.27 -6.83 9.53
CA PHE A 166 -11.33 -6.82 8.08
C PHE A 166 -12.00 -8.07 7.51
N GLU A 167 -12.44 -7.93 6.26
CA GLU A 167 -12.95 -8.98 5.40
C GLU A 167 -12.25 -8.91 4.03
N ALA A 168 -12.03 -10.06 3.41
CA ALA A 168 -11.56 -10.12 2.04
C ALA A 168 -12.71 -9.79 1.09
N VAL A 169 -12.43 -8.97 0.08
CA VAL A 169 -13.37 -8.64 -0.98
C VAL A 169 -12.96 -9.41 -2.23
N ASP A 170 -13.90 -10.16 -2.79
CA ASP A 170 -13.69 -10.77 -4.11
C ASP A 170 -13.67 -9.67 -5.18
N THR A 171 -12.52 -9.51 -5.82
CA THR A 171 -12.29 -8.52 -6.88
C THR A 171 -11.91 -9.17 -8.21
N GLY A 172 -11.98 -10.50 -8.31
CA GLY A 172 -11.64 -11.24 -9.52
C GLY A 172 -10.66 -12.40 -9.31
N PRO A 173 -10.26 -13.08 -10.40
CA PRO A 173 -9.42 -14.25 -10.33
C PRO A 173 -7.97 -13.92 -9.94
N ILE A 174 -7.27 -14.92 -9.40
CA ILE A 174 -5.82 -14.87 -9.20
C ILE A 174 -5.15 -15.20 -10.54
N LEU A 175 -4.22 -14.34 -10.95
CA LEU A 175 -3.39 -14.44 -12.15
C LEU A 175 -1.95 -14.85 -11.78
N HIS A 176 -1.24 -15.45 -12.74
CA HIS A 176 0.09 -16.08 -12.55
C HIS A 176 1.05 -15.81 -13.70
#